data_AF-N2BHD5-F1
#
_entry.id   AF-N2BHD5-F1
#
_cell.length_a   1.000
_cell.length_b   1.000
_cell.length_c   1.000
_cell.angle_alpha   90.00
_cell.angle_beta   90.00
_cell.angle_gamma   90.00
#
_symmetry.space_group_name_H-M   'P 1'
#
loop_
_entity.id
_entity.type
_entity.pdbx_description
1 polymer ?
#
loop_
_entity_poly.entity_id
_entity_poly.type
_entity_poly.pdbx_seq_one_letter_code
_entity_poly.pdbx_strand_id
1 'polypeptide(L)'
;MNFQNDFNKVNSKIQEVFKNWDNKILPHLPQQMDEMAKRTGALHRKRGVCSCLDLLRMLFLYASSNFSFRILAAAACALGISVISDTAWRKRFSKAAPFLREILHSLLSAFLPTADISAFDGVKNVLLVDASVIRQNGKQQKQQRIHLCYSLNENRMKQVKVTDRHTAESLTHFSMKKGDLVMADAGYGTAQNFIYAQGQGADVILRITPKNFCLYNTQGEKISLTALLKEAEEKHMGWIDVFGFCRYKGKTVSVRVIAHRLPDGQVAKARKRKTRKASKNQHRIQAETLLGAGWITLVTSLGAEYCGEEILHLYRSRWQVELLFKRFKQNFSIHTIKAGSSAYAETETLLWLIISSSAPRSRPVRFAYWRLDKRNSASAVRVSHS
;
A
#
# COMPACT_ATOMS: atom_id res chain seq x y z
N MET A 1 -38.75 14.76 23.49
CA MET A 1 -37.45 15.27 23.97
C MET A 1 -36.22 14.53 23.41
N ASN A 2 -36.27 13.23 23.04
CA ASN A 2 -35.08 12.52 22.50
C ASN A 2 -34.67 12.91 21.06
N PHE A 3 -35.62 13.25 20.18
CA PHE A 3 -35.32 13.59 18.78
C PHE A 3 -34.56 14.90 18.59
N GLN A 4 -34.83 15.93 19.41
CA GLN A 4 -34.12 17.21 19.36
C GLN A 4 -32.67 17.08 19.84
N ASN A 5 -32.42 16.27 20.88
CA ASN A 5 -31.07 15.98 21.36
C ASN A 5 -30.25 15.16 20.35
N ASP A 6 -30.88 14.18 19.68
CA ASP A 6 -30.23 13.41 18.62
C ASP A 6 -29.93 14.28 17.39
N PHE A 7 -30.84 15.18 17.01
CA PHE A 7 -30.64 16.10 15.90
C PHE A 7 -29.52 17.12 16.20
N ASN A 8 -29.49 17.68 17.40
CA ASN A 8 -28.43 18.61 17.82
C ASN A 8 -27.04 17.95 17.84
N LYS A 9 -26.98 16.67 18.27
CA LYS A 9 -25.74 15.87 18.25
C LYS A 9 -25.29 15.50 16.83
N VAL A 10 -26.24 15.22 15.93
CA VAL A 10 -25.94 14.99 14.51
C VAL A 10 -25.45 16.28 13.84
N ASN A 11 -26.10 17.40 14.12
CA ASN A 11 -25.73 18.71 13.59
C ASN A 11 -24.33 19.14 14.07
N SER A 12 -24.04 19.04 15.36
CA SER A 12 -22.70 19.37 15.89
C SER A 12 -21.60 18.53 15.24
N LYS A 13 -21.86 17.23 15.00
CA LYS A 13 -20.94 16.35 14.28
C LYS A 13 -20.77 16.73 12.81
N ILE A 14 -21.84 17.13 12.11
CA ILE A 14 -21.75 17.64 10.73
C ILE A 14 -20.87 18.88 10.69
N GLN A 15 -21.10 19.84 11.60
CA GLN A 15 -20.31 21.07 11.67
C GLN A 15 -18.83 20.81 11.97
N GLU A 16 -18.52 19.86 12.85
CA GLU A 16 -17.14 19.46 13.13
C GLU A 16 -16.45 18.87 11.88
N VAL A 17 -17.15 17.99 11.16
CA VAL A 17 -16.62 17.39 9.92
C VAL A 17 -16.40 18.46 8.86
N PHE A 18 -17.31 19.42 8.72
CA PHE A 18 -17.17 20.53 7.77
C PHE A 18 -16.06 21.49 8.16
N LYS A 19 -15.90 21.81 9.45
CA LYS A 19 -14.75 22.58 9.92
C LYS A 19 -13.43 21.87 9.60
N ASN A 20 -13.38 20.54 9.73
CA ASN A 20 -12.20 19.77 9.31
C ASN A 20 -12.01 19.77 7.79
N TRP A 21 -13.09 19.68 7.02
CA TRP A 21 -13.06 19.78 5.56
C TRP A 21 -12.46 21.12 5.11
N ASP A 22 -13.00 22.24 5.61
CA ASP A 22 -12.59 23.59 5.20
C ASP A 22 -11.13 23.88 5.60
N ASN A 23 -10.69 23.43 6.78
CA ASN A 23 -9.35 23.75 7.28
C ASN A 23 -8.25 22.78 6.88
N LYS A 24 -8.58 21.49 6.65
CA LYS A 24 -7.57 20.44 6.45
C LYS A 24 -7.63 19.80 5.07
N ILE A 25 -8.76 19.80 4.38
CA ILE A 25 -8.91 19.09 3.11
C ILE A 25 -8.93 20.07 1.95
N LEU A 26 -9.86 21.02 1.98
CA LEU A 26 -10.10 21.98 0.93
C LEU A 26 -8.82 22.71 0.45
N PRO A 27 -7.91 23.16 1.32
CA PRO A 27 -6.70 23.89 0.90
C PRO A 27 -5.72 23.06 0.08
N HIS A 28 -5.83 21.73 0.12
CA HIS A 28 -4.93 20.82 -0.59
C HIS A 28 -5.56 20.23 -1.86
N LEU A 29 -6.86 20.44 -2.09
CA LEU A 29 -7.53 19.90 -3.27
C LEU A 29 -7.03 20.58 -4.57
N PRO A 30 -6.98 19.84 -5.69
CA PRO A 30 -6.56 20.41 -6.97
C PRO A 30 -7.54 21.50 -7.45
N GLN A 31 -7.04 22.51 -8.16
CA GLN A 31 -7.89 23.61 -8.65
C GLN A 31 -8.85 23.17 -9.79
N GLN A 32 -8.46 22.20 -10.62
CA GLN A 32 -9.21 21.77 -11.82
C GLN A 32 -10.29 20.69 -11.55
N MET A 33 -10.91 20.70 -10.36
CA MET A 33 -11.85 19.64 -9.94
C MET A 33 -13.06 19.45 -10.86
N ASP A 34 -13.64 20.53 -11.39
CA ASP A 34 -14.82 20.44 -12.26
C ASP A 34 -14.51 19.72 -13.58
N GLU A 35 -13.32 19.95 -14.14
CA GLU A 35 -12.86 19.26 -15.35
C GLU A 35 -12.59 17.78 -15.09
N MET A 36 -11.94 17.47 -13.96
CA MET A 36 -11.70 16.11 -13.50
C MET A 36 -13.03 15.35 -13.30
N ALA A 37 -14.03 15.98 -12.67
CA ALA A 37 -15.34 15.38 -12.42
C ALA A 37 -16.14 15.11 -13.71
N LYS A 38 -16.00 15.97 -14.72
CA LYS A 38 -16.56 15.74 -16.07
C LYS A 38 -15.85 14.56 -16.74
N ARG A 39 -14.52 14.61 -16.89
CA ARG A 39 -13.72 13.55 -17.55
C ARG A 39 -13.97 12.16 -16.97
N THR A 40 -14.16 12.06 -15.66
CA THR A 40 -14.28 10.79 -14.94
C THR A 40 -15.69 10.26 -14.78
N GLY A 41 -16.73 10.98 -15.21
CA GLY A 41 -18.10 10.50 -15.03
C GLY A 41 -18.79 10.95 -13.74
N ALA A 42 -18.06 11.49 -12.77
CA ALA A 42 -18.62 11.78 -11.44
C ALA A 42 -19.68 12.89 -11.47
N LEU A 43 -19.49 13.92 -12.32
CA LEU A 43 -20.44 15.00 -12.48
C LEU A 43 -20.48 15.51 -13.93
N HIS A 44 -21.36 14.91 -14.75
CA HIS A 44 -21.60 15.36 -16.13
C HIS A 44 -22.73 16.39 -16.23
N ARG A 45 -23.84 16.17 -15.52
CA ARG A 45 -25.02 17.03 -15.51
C ARG A 45 -25.22 17.56 -14.08
N LYS A 46 -25.30 18.88 -13.92
CA LYS A 46 -25.58 19.56 -12.65
C LYS A 46 -27.05 19.41 -12.21
N ARG A 47 -27.59 18.19 -12.26
CA ARG A 47 -28.95 17.85 -11.80
C ARG A 47 -28.86 17.19 -10.43
N GLY A 48 -29.53 17.77 -9.45
CA GLY A 48 -29.57 17.29 -8.07
C GLY A 48 -28.37 17.74 -7.23
N VAL A 49 -27.14 17.62 -7.73
CA VAL A 49 -25.93 18.19 -7.11
C VAL A 49 -25.29 19.14 -8.12
N CYS A 50 -25.13 20.41 -7.75
CA CYS A 50 -24.78 21.48 -8.69
C CYS A 50 -23.29 21.83 -8.69
N SER A 51 -22.55 21.39 -7.67
CA SER A 51 -21.13 21.69 -7.48
C SER A 51 -20.32 20.42 -7.24
N CYS A 52 -19.13 20.36 -7.85
CA CYS A 52 -18.16 19.33 -7.57
C CYS A 52 -17.67 19.38 -6.11
N LEU A 53 -17.54 20.60 -5.57
CA LEU A 53 -17.13 20.81 -4.19
C LEU A 53 -18.17 20.25 -3.22
N ASP A 54 -19.45 20.51 -3.47
CA ASP A 54 -20.53 19.99 -2.64
C ASP A 54 -20.66 18.47 -2.73
N LEU A 55 -20.47 17.90 -3.92
CA LEU A 55 -20.39 16.45 -4.09
C LEU A 55 -19.30 15.87 -3.17
N LEU A 56 -18.08 16.40 -3.25
CA LEU A 56 -16.98 15.93 -2.40
C LEU A 56 -17.30 16.15 -0.93
N ARG A 57 -17.74 17.35 -0.53
CA ARG A 57 -18.09 17.67 0.85
C ARG A 57 -19.07 16.66 1.44
N MET A 58 -20.08 16.24 0.67
CA MET A 58 -21.03 15.20 1.09
C MET A 58 -20.41 13.80 1.14
N LEU A 59 -19.59 13.42 0.17
CA LEU A 59 -18.87 12.13 0.20
C LEU A 59 -17.95 12.03 1.43
N PHE A 60 -17.27 13.12 1.77
CA PHE A 60 -16.41 13.21 2.95
C PHE A 60 -17.20 13.16 4.25
N LEU A 61 -18.35 13.83 4.30
CA LEU A 61 -19.25 13.73 5.44
C LEU A 61 -19.68 12.29 5.68
N TYR A 62 -20.01 11.56 4.62
CA TYR A 62 -20.34 10.15 4.71
C TYR A 62 -19.16 9.32 5.22
N ALA A 63 -17.98 9.44 4.60
CA ALA A 63 -16.81 8.62 4.95
C ALA A 63 -16.23 8.91 6.34
N SER A 64 -16.44 10.12 6.86
CA SER A 64 -15.97 10.55 8.18
C SER A 64 -17.01 10.33 9.29
N SER A 65 -18.18 9.81 8.95
CA SER A 65 -19.31 9.64 9.87
C SER A 65 -19.87 8.22 9.83
N ASN A 66 -20.59 7.80 10.87
CA ASN A 66 -21.32 6.52 10.85
C ASN A 66 -22.67 6.61 10.11
N PHE A 67 -22.90 7.64 9.30
CA PHE A 67 -24.19 7.97 8.70
C PHE A 67 -24.66 6.95 7.66
N SER A 68 -25.95 6.61 7.66
CA SER A 68 -26.57 5.90 6.53
C SER A 68 -26.76 6.84 5.34
N PHE A 69 -26.98 6.32 4.14
CA PHE A 69 -27.31 7.16 2.97
C PHE A 69 -28.61 7.96 3.19
N ARG A 70 -29.53 7.46 4.02
CA ARG A 70 -30.74 8.20 4.43
C ARG A 70 -30.41 9.43 5.27
N ILE A 71 -29.51 9.29 6.25
CA ILE A 71 -29.02 10.43 7.04
C ILE A 71 -28.24 11.40 6.14
N LEU A 72 -27.45 10.88 5.20
CA LEU A 72 -26.71 11.70 4.24
C LEU A 72 -27.64 12.54 3.35
N ALA A 73 -28.71 11.92 2.82
CA ALA A 73 -29.71 12.61 2.01
C ALA A 73 -30.44 13.70 2.80
N ALA A 74 -30.85 13.39 4.04
CA ALA A 74 -31.46 14.36 4.93
C ALA A 74 -30.52 15.53 5.25
N ALA A 75 -29.25 15.26 5.53
CA ALA A 75 -28.24 16.29 5.74
C ALA A 75 -28.03 17.15 4.49
N ALA A 76 -27.93 16.55 3.30
CA ALA A 76 -27.80 17.29 2.05
C ALA A 76 -28.98 18.23 1.80
N CYS A 77 -30.20 17.79 2.13
CA CYS A 77 -31.41 18.59 1.99
C CYS A 77 -31.42 19.74 3.01
N ALA A 78 -31.12 19.45 4.28
CA ALA A 78 -31.09 20.46 5.35
C ALA A 78 -30.02 21.54 5.12
N LEU A 79 -28.92 21.18 4.45
CA LEU A 79 -27.83 22.09 4.09
C LEU A 79 -28.08 22.84 2.78
N GLY A 80 -29.21 22.61 2.10
CA GLY A 80 -29.50 23.21 0.80
C GLY A 80 -28.61 22.73 -0.36
N ILE A 81 -27.84 21.64 -0.16
CA ILE A 81 -26.90 21.10 -1.14
C ILE A 81 -27.61 20.29 -2.22
N SER A 82 -28.57 19.45 -1.82
CA SER A 82 -29.23 18.53 -2.74
C SER A 82 -30.51 17.94 -2.15
N VAL A 83 -31.50 17.70 -3.02
CA VAL A 83 -32.77 17.04 -2.69
C VAL A 83 -32.88 15.60 -3.22
N ILE A 84 -31.75 15.01 -3.64
CA ILE A 84 -31.78 13.65 -4.21
C ILE A 84 -31.96 12.57 -3.13
N SER A 85 -32.54 11.45 -3.52
CA SER A 85 -32.78 10.30 -2.64
C SER A 85 -31.49 9.66 -2.13
N ASP A 86 -31.60 8.88 -1.06
CA ASP A 86 -30.55 8.04 -0.52
C ASP A 86 -30.02 7.01 -1.55
N THR A 87 -30.91 6.44 -2.36
CA THR A 87 -30.55 5.53 -3.46
C THR A 87 -29.72 6.23 -4.54
N ALA A 88 -30.04 7.48 -4.86
CA ALA A 88 -29.25 8.31 -5.77
C ALA A 88 -27.87 8.64 -5.20
N TRP A 89 -27.79 8.98 -3.90
CA TRP A 89 -26.51 9.16 -3.20
C TRP A 89 -25.66 7.91 -3.21
N ARG A 90 -26.24 6.73 -2.94
CA ARG A 90 -25.52 5.44 -3.00
C ARG A 90 -24.94 5.18 -4.39
N LYS A 91 -25.73 5.40 -5.44
CA LYS A 91 -25.28 5.24 -6.84
C LYS A 91 -24.16 6.22 -7.19
N ARG A 92 -24.26 7.47 -6.74
CA ARG A 92 -23.21 8.49 -6.93
C ARG A 92 -21.93 8.14 -6.17
N PHE A 93 -22.04 7.71 -4.92
CA PHE A 93 -20.91 7.27 -4.11
C PHE A 93 -20.11 6.20 -4.84
N SER A 94 -20.73 5.08 -5.23
CA SER A 94 -20.03 4.01 -5.96
C SER A 94 -19.46 4.44 -7.31
N LYS A 95 -20.03 5.47 -7.96
CA LYS A 95 -19.52 6.00 -9.24
C LYS A 95 -18.43 7.06 -9.06
N ALA A 96 -18.14 7.52 -7.85
CA ALA A 96 -17.15 8.55 -7.59
C ALA A 96 -15.70 8.01 -7.59
N ALA A 97 -15.50 6.69 -7.54
CA ALA A 97 -14.16 6.10 -7.46
C ALA A 97 -13.17 6.60 -8.54
N PRO A 98 -13.49 6.68 -9.84
CA PRO A 98 -12.57 7.21 -10.84
C PRO A 98 -12.17 8.67 -10.58
N PHE A 99 -13.11 9.49 -10.12
CA PHE A 99 -12.86 10.89 -9.77
C PHE A 99 -11.95 11.04 -8.54
N LEU A 100 -12.23 10.27 -7.50
CA LEU A 100 -11.44 10.28 -6.27
C LEU A 100 -10.03 9.74 -6.49
N ARG A 101 -9.83 8.79 -7.41
CA ARG A 101 -8.49 8.34 -7.83
C ARG A 101 -7.65 9.50 -8.37
N GLU A 102 -8.24 10.35 -9.19
CA GLU A 102 -7.56 11.50 -9.78
C GLU A 102 -7.24 12.58 -8.73
N ILE A 103 -8.15 12.87 -7.80
CA ILE A 103 -7.86 13.79 -6.67
C ILE A 103 -6.72 13.26 -5.81
N LEU A 104 -6.79 11.98 -5.43
CA LEU A 104 -5.79 11.37 -4.58
C LEU A 104 -4.43 11.33 -5.27
N HIS A 105 -4.38 11.13 -6.58
CA HIS A 105 -3.16 11.25 -7.36
C HIS A 105 -2.53 12.64 -7.21
N SER A 106 -3.29 13.73 -7.43
CA SER A 106 -2.78 15.09 -7.26
C SER A 106 -2.22 15.34 -5.86
N LEU A 107 -2.85 14.77 -4.83
CA LEU A 107 -2.40 14.89 -3.44
C LEU A 107 -1.15 14.05 -3.12
N LEU A 108 -1.04 12.83 -3.67
CA LEU A 108 0.08 11.94 -3.40
C LEU A 108 1.36 12.39 -4.10
N SER A 109 1.26 12.96 -5.30
CA SER A 109 2.39 13.56 -6.02
C SER A 109 3.10 14.66 -5.23
N ALA A 110 2.39 15.36 -4.34
CA ALA A 110 2.96 16.36 -3.45
C ALA A 110 3.52 15.77 -2.13
N PHE A 111 3.22 14.51 -1.81
CA PHE A 111 3.46 13.90 -0.50
C PHE A 111 4.62 12.89 -0.47
N LEU A 112 4.72 12.03 -1.48
CA LEU A 112 5.75 10.99 -1.49
C LEU A 112 7.08 11.55 -2.03
N PRO A 113 8.20 11.29 -1.33
CA PRO A 113 9.49 11.67 -1.87
C PRO A 113 9.70 10.94 -3.20
N THR A 114 10.16 11.67 -4.22
CA THR A 114 10.53 11.09 -5.50
C THR A 114 11.49 9.93 -5.24
N ALA A 115 11.07 8.71 -5.56
CA ALA A 115 11.96 7.57 -5.48
C ALA A 115 13.06 7.77 -6.53
N ASP A 116 14.31 7.50 -6.16
CA ASP A 116 15.37 7.40 -7.14
C ASP A 116 15.13 6.12 -7.96
N ILE A 117 14.51 6.32 -9.11
CA ILE A 117 14.24 5.28 -10.11
C ILE A 117 15.10 5.51 -11.36
N SER A 118 16.17 6.30 -11.28
CA SER A 118 16.99 6.75 -12.42
C SER A 118 17.43 5.60 -13.34
N ALA A 119 17.88 4.47 -12.78
CA ALA A 119 18.27 3.28 -13.55
C ALA A 119 17.12 2.60 -14.33
N PHE A 120 15.87 2.96 -14.02
CA PHE A 120 14.66 2.40 -14.62
C PHE A 120 13.74 3.48 -15.22
N ASP A 121 14.12 4.75 -15.11
CA ASP A 121 13.31 5.89 -15.52
C ASP A 121 13.21 5.94 -17.05
N GLY A 122 12.01 6.22 -17.56
CA GLY A 122 11.71 6.15 -19.00
C GLY A 122 11.75 4.74 -19.62
N VAL A 123 12.28 3.71 -18.93
CA VAL A 123 12.42 2.34 -19.45
C VAL A 123 11.35 1.40 -18.90
N LYS A 124 11.00 1.53 -17.61
CA LYS A 124 10.01 0.68 -16.95
C LYS A 124 8.98 1.50 -16.18
N ASN A 125 7.73 1.05 -16.19
CA ASN A 125 6.68 1.53 -15.30
C ASN A 125 6.72 0.71 -14.00
N VAL A 126 7.35 1.25 -12.97
CA VAL A 126 7.58 0.59 -11.68
C VAL A 126 6.30 0.61 -10.84
N LEU A 127 5.80 -0.58 -10.51
CA LEU A 127 4.57 -0.82 -9.76
C LEU A 127 4.87 -1.48 -8.42
N LEU A 128 4.48 -0.85 -7.31
CA LEU A 128 4.47 -1.45 -5.98
C LEU A 128 3.15 -2.16 -5.73
N VAL A 129 3.20 -3.43 -5.34
CA VAL A 129 2.03 -4.19 -4.92
C VAL A 129 2.13 -4.55 -3.45
N ASP A 130 1.08 -4.23 -2.70
CA ASP A 130 0.97 -4.57 -1.28
C ASP A 130 -0.51 -4.67 -0.89
N ALA A 131 -0.79 -5.27 0.27
CA ALA A 131 -2.14 -5.40 0.79
C ALA A 131 -2.25 -5.06 2.28
N SER A 132 -3.44 -4.66 2.68
CA SER A 132 -3.78 -4.44 4.09
C SER A 132 -5.12 -5.01 4.47
N VAL A 133 -5.14 -5.66 5.63
CA VAL A 133 -6.37 -6.10 6.27
C VAL A 133 -7.13 -4.91 6.86
N ILE A 134 -8.43 -4.91 6.63
CA ILE A 134 -9.44 -4.05 7.26
C ILE A 134 -10.54 -4.97 7.79
N ARG A 135 -11.15 -4.65 8.92
CA ARG A 135 -12.30 -5.40 9.45
C ARG A 135 -13.60 -4.74 8.97
N GLN A 136 -14.76 -5.30 9.28
CA GLN A 136 -16.06 -4.68 9.06
C GLN A 136 -16.75 -4.44 10.40
N ASN A 137 -17.60 -3.41 10.47
CA ASN A 137 -18.46 -3.19 11.63
C ASN A 137 -19.55 -4.27 11.67
N GLY A 138 -19.91 -4.74 12.87
CA GLY A 138 -21.00 -5.69 13.11
C GLY A 138 -20.59 -6.88 13.99
N LYS A 139 -21.58 -7.66 14.46
CA LYS A 139 -21.39 -8.78 15.42
C LYS A 139 -20.35 -9.81 14.96
N GLN A 140 -20.22 -10.05 13.65
CA GLN A 140 -19.27 -11.03 13.09
C GLN A 140 -17.87 -10.48 12.79
N GLN A 141 -17.66 -9.15 12.81
CA GLN A 141 -16.38 -8.49 12.50
C GLN A 141 -15.61 -9.08 11.30
N LYS A 142 -16.31 -9.31 10.18
CA LYS A 142 -15.71 -9.95 8.99
C LYS A 142 -14.46 -9.20 8.55
N GLN A 143 -13.37 -9.93 8.31
CA GLN A 143 -12.14 -9.35 7.78
C GLN A 143 -12.22 -9.24 6.25
N GLN A 144 -11.74 -8.12 5.74
CA GLN A 144 -11.54 -7.81 4.33
C GLN A 144 -10.07 -7.44 4.13
N ARG A 145 -9.66 -7.44 2.87
CA ARG A 145 -8.30 -7.06 2.47
C ARG A 145 -8.39 -6.09 1.31
N ILE A 146 -7.65 -5.00 1.43
CA ILE A 146 -7.41 -4.07 0.33
C ILE A 146 -6.08 -4.46 -0.28
N HIS A 147 -6.12 -4.81 -1.56
CA HIS A 147 -4.94 -5.02 -2.39
C HIS A 147 -4.74 -3.76 -3.21
N LEU A 148 -3.53 -3.24 -3.19
CA LEU A 148 -3.17 -1.99 -3.84
C LEU A 148 -2.01 -2.22 -4.81
N CYS A 149 -2.14 -1.64 -6.00
CA CYS A 149 -1.06 -1.45 -6.96
C CYS A 149 -0.79 0.05 -7.13
N TYR A 150 0.42 0.49 -6.81
CA TYR A 150 0.86 1.88 -6.84
C TYR A 150 2.00 2.08 -7.83
N SER A 151 1.91 3.04 -8.75
CA SER A 151 2.98 3.39 -9.68
C SER A 151 3.92 4.41 -9.03
N LEU A 152 5.22 4.11 -9.00
CA LEU A 152 6.25 5.05 -8.55
C LEU A 152 6.48 6.15 -9.58
N ASN A 153 6.50 5.83 -10.87
CA ASN A 153 6.75 6.81 -11.94
C ASN A 153 5.69 7.92 -11.94
N GLU A 154 4.42 7.53 -11.79
CA GLU A 154 3.30 8.46 -11.83
C GLU A 154 2.90 8.96 -10.44
N ASN A 155 3.56 8.49 -9.37
CA ASN A 155 3.15 8.69 -7.98
C ASN A 155 1.64 8.50 -7.75
N ARG A 156 1.08 7.38 -8.24
CA ARG A 156 -0.38 7.18 -8.22
C ARG A 156 -0.82 5.74 -7.99
N MET A 157 -1.98 5.60 -7.36
CA MET A 157 -2.64 4.30 -7.28
C MET A 157 -3.23 3.93 -8.65
N LYS A 158 -2.76 2.82 -9.21
CA LYS A 158 -3.22 2.32 -10.51
C LYS A 158 -4.47 1.46 -10.36
N GLN A 159 -4.46 0.55 -9.40
CA GLN A 159 -5.50 -0.45 -9.22
C GLN A 159 -5.71 -0.73 -7.74
N VAL A 160 -6.97 -0.87 -7.34
CA VAL A 160 -7.38 -1.25 -6.00
C VAL A 160 -8.37 -2.39 -6.11
N LYS A 161 -8.16 -3.45 -5.32
CA LYS A 161 -9.11 -4.55 -5.20
C LYS A 161 -9.44 -4.77 -3.74
N VAL A 162 -10.72 -4.87 -3.41
CA VAL A 162 -11.17 -5.24 -2.06
C VAL A 162 -11.72 -6.65 -2.10
N THR A 163 -11.20 -7.51 -1.24
CA THR A 163 -11.62 -8.91 -1.13
C THR A 163 -11.99 -9.24 0.31
N ASP A 164 -12.58 -10.40 0.53
CA ASP A 164 -12.79 -10.93 1.87
C ASP A 164 -11.50 -11.54 2.46
N ARG A 165 -11.62 -12.12 3.66
CA ARG A 165 -10.53 -12.81 4.36
C ARG A 165 -10.05 -14.10 3.69
N HIS A 166 -10.90 -14.74 2.89
CA HIS A 166 -10.61 -16.05 2.28
C HIS A 166 -9.78 -15.89 1.01
N THR A 167 -9.79 -14.70 0.42
CA THR A 167 -8.96 -14.37 -0.72
C THR A 167 -7.54 -13.99 -0.28
N ALA A 168 -6.57 -14.80 -0.68
CA ALA A 168 -5.15 -14.58 -0.40
C ALA A 168 -4.58 -13.40 -1.19
N GLU A 169 -3.40 -12.93 -0.78
CA GLU A 169 -2.62 -11.92 -1.50
C GLU A 169 -2.05 -12.52 -2.79
N SER A 170 -2.29 -11.87 -3.92
CA SER A 170 -1.82 -12.36 -5.21
C SER A 170 -1.71 -11.25 -6.24
N LEU A 171 -0.70 -11.36 -7.12
CA LEU A 171 -0.55 -10.51 -8.29
C LEU A 171 -1.68 -10.71 -9.31
N THR A 172 -2.39 -11.84 -9.26
CA THR A 172 -3.56 -12.15 -10.12
C THR A 172 -4.73 -11.19 -9.96
N HIS A 173 -4.68 -10.33 -8.94
CA HIS A 173 -5.68 -9.30 -8.71
C HIS A 173 -5.50 -8.07 -9.59
N PHE A 174 -4.37 -7.94 -10.25
CA PHE A 174 -3.99 -6.76 -11.01
C PHE A 174 -3.69 -7.11 -12.45
N SER A 175 -4.14 -6.25 -13.35
CA SER A 175 -3.73 -6.31 -14.76
C SER A 175 -2.36 -5.67 -14.90
N MET A 176 -1.49 -6.28 -15.70
CA MET A 176 -0.14 -5.80 -15.96
C MET A 176 0.08 -5.83 -17.48
N LYS A 177 1.06 -5.07 -17.96
CA LYS A 177 1.40 -5.04 -19.38
C LYS A 177 2.91 -5.01 -19.59
N LYS A 178 3.31 -5.25 -20.84
CA LYS A 178 4.69 -5.05 -21.28
C LYS A 178 5.21 -3.66 -20.90
N GLY A 179 6.40 -3.64 -20.32
CA GLY A 179 7.05 -2.43 -19.79
C GLY A 179 6.74 -2.15 -18.31
N ASP A 180 5.79 -2.85 -17.69
CA ASP A 180 5.62 -2.78 -16.23
C ASP A 180 6.72 -3.55 -15.51
N LEU A 181 7.19 -3.03 -14.38
CA LEU A 181 8.10 -3.70 -13.43
C LEU A 181 7.44 -3.76 -12.05
N VAL A 182 7.00 -4.96 -11.65
CA VAL A 182 6.22 -5.15 -10.42
C VAL A 182 7.11 -5.54 -9.25
N MET A 183 6.99 -4.82 -8.15
CA MET A 183 7.69 -5.08 -6.90
C MET A 183 6.73 -5.42 -5.77
N ALA A 184 7.00 -6.51 -5.06
CA ALA A 184 6.15 -6.94 -3.95
C ALA A 184 6.95 -7.65 -2.85
N ASP A 185 6.33 -7.77 -1.67
CA ASP A 185 6.97 -8.34 -0.49
C ASP A 185 7.05 -9.88 -0.49
N ALA A 186 7.53 -10.45 0.61
CA ALA A 186 7.73 -11.88 0.76
C ALA A 186 6.45 -12.72 0.71
N GLY A 187 5.27 -12.12 0.96
CA GLY A 187 3.98 -12.79 0.80
C GLY A 187 3.64 -13.05 -0.67
N TYR A 188 4.16 -12.22 -1.57
CA TYR A 188 3.98 -12.37 -3.01
C TYR A 188 5.06 -13.22 -3.67
N GLY A 189 6.18 -13.48 -2.99
CA GLY A 189 7.35 -14.23 -3.48
C GLY A 189 7.11 -15.71 -3.76
N THR A 190 6.25 -16.02 -4.72
CA THR A 190 5.90 -17.38 -5.14
C THR A 190 6.09 -17.55 -6.64
N ALA A 191 6.39 -18.78 -7.08
CA ALA A 191 6.49 -19.10 -8.51
C ALA A 191 5.18 -18.80 -9.27
N GLN A 192 4.02 -18.97 -8.61
CA GLN A 192 2.72 -18.60 -9.17
C GLN A 192 2.65 -17.11 -9.55
N ASN A 193 2.98 -16.22 -8.62
CA ASN A 193 2.92 -14.78 -8.86
C ASN A 193 3.98 -14.34 -9.89
N PHE A 194 5.18 -14.91 -9.82
CA PHE A 194 6.25 -14.67 -10.80
C PHE A 194 5.81 -15.04 -12.23
N ILE A 195 5.33 -16.27 -12.42
CA ILE A 195 4.87 -16.78 -13.72
C ILE A 195 3.64 -16.03 -14.22
N TYR A 196 2.72 -15.64 -13.32
CA TYR A 196 1.57 -14.83 -13.70
C TYR A 196 1.98 -13.49 -14.30
N ALA A 197 2.84 -12.74 -13.63
CA ALA A 197 3.28 -11.42 -14.09
C ALA A 197 4.09 -11.51 -15.40
N GLN A 198 5.00 -12.49 -15.49
CA GLN A 198 5.73 -12.78 -16.73
C GLN A 198 4.80 -13.16 -17.88
N GLY A 199 3.73 -13.91 -17.61
CA GLY A 199 2.70 -14.23 -18.60
C GLY A 199 1.93 -13.01 -19.12
N GLN A 200 1.89 -11.91 -18.36
CA GLN A 200 1.32 -10.62 -18.77
C GLN A 200 2.35 -9.71 -19.48
N GLY A 201 3.59 -10.19 -19.64
CA GLY A 201 4.71 -9.45 -20.22
C GLY A 201 5.37 -8.45 -19.27
N ALA A 202 5.07 -8.49 -17.96
CA ALA A 202 5.64 -7.61 -16.97
C ALA A 202 6.91 -8.21 -16.35
N ASP A 203 7.88 -7.34 -16.06
CA ASP A 203 9.03 -7.69 -15.24
C ASP A 203 8.66 -7.70 -13.76
N VAL A 204 9.45 -8.43 -12.96
CA VAL A 204 9.16 -8.61 -11.54
C VAL A 204 10.41 -8.51 -10.68
N ILE A 205 10.26 -7.94 -9.49
CA ILE A 205 11.21 -8.06 -8.37
C ILE A 205 10.40 -8.44 -7.13
N LEU A 206 10.43 -9.72 -6.75
CA LEU A 206 9.69 -10.22 -5.60
C LEU A 206 10.67 -10.60 -4.50
N ARG A 207 10.44 -10.14 -3.28
CA ARG A 207 11.15 -10.74 -2.14
C ARG A 207 10.66 -12.16 -1.94
N ILE A 208 11.57 -13.07 -1.60
CA ILE A 208 11.22 -14.45 -1.30
C ILE A 208 11.66 -14.84 0.11
N THR A 209 11.02 -15.90 0.62
CA THR A 209 11.59 -16.68 1.71
C THR A 209 12.36 -17.84 1.08
N PRO A 210 13.71 -17.91 1.20
CA PRO A 210 14.54 -18.91 0.50
C PRO A 210 14.06 -20.34 0.65
N LYS A 211 13.57 -20.70 1.85
CA LYS A 211 13.01 -22.03 2.14
C LYS A 211 11.78 -22.39 1.30
N ASN A 212 10.96 -21.40 0.95
CA ASN A 212 9.65 -21.60 0.33
C ASN A 212 9.71 -21.47 -1.21
N PHE A 213 10.84 -21.00 -1.76
CA PHE A 213 11.00 -20.80 -3.20
C PHE A 213 11.85 -21.92 -3.79
N CYS A 214 11.30 -22.64 -4.77
CA CYS A 214 12.01 -23.71 -5.47
C CYS A 214 12.69 -23.13 -6.72
N LEU A 215 14.02 -23.13 -6.70
CA LEU A 215 14.88 -22.82 -7.85
C LEU A 215 15.39 -24.14 -8.46
N TYR A 216 15.50 -24.20 -9.78
CA TYR A 216 16.01 -25.35 -10.52
C TYR A 216 17.15 -24.96 -11.47
N ASN A 217 18.10 -25.86 -11.71
CA ASN A 217 19.14 -25.68 -12.74
C ASN A 217 18.64 -26.09 -14.14
N THR A 218 19.51 -26.02 -15.15
CA THR A 218 19.20 -26.41 -16.54
C THR A 218 18.90 -27.90 -16.69
N GLN A 219 19.47 -28.74 -15.82
CA GLN A 219 19.20 -30.18 -15.74
C GLN A 219 17.89 -30.50 -15.01
N GLY A 220 17.23 -29.49 -14.43
CA GLY A 220 15.96 -29.63 -13.73
C GLY A 220 16.06 -30.09 -12.28
N GLU A 221 17.26 -30.13 -11.73
CA GLU A 221 17.56 -30.45 -10.33
C GLU A 221 17.34 -29.22 -9.45
N LYS A 222 16.95 -29.45 -8.19
CA LYS A 222 16.62 -28.38 -7.26
C LYS A 222 17.88 -27.73 -6.69
N ILE A 223 18.00 -26.41 -6.86
CA ILE A 223 19.03 -25.60 -6.21
C ILE A 223 18.53 -25.18 -4.83
N SER A 224 19.30 -25.52 -3.78
CA SER A 224 18.98 -25.14 -2.41
C SER A 224 19.45 -23.72 -2.10
N LEU A 225 18.52 -22.76 -2.11
CA LEU A 225 18.82 -21.37 -1.76
C LEU A 225 19.34 -21.20 -0.33
N THR A 226 18.88 -22.03 0.61
CA THR A 226 19.38 -21.99 2.00
C THR A 226 20.81 -22.49 2.10
N ALA A 227 21.19 -23.49 1.30
CA ALA A 227 22.58 -23.97 1.23
C ALA A 227 23.49 -22.88 0.65
N LEU A 228 23.08 -22.24 -0.45
CA LEU A 228 23.82 -21.13 -1.05
C LEU A 228 24.04 -19.98 -0.06
N LEU A 229 23.01 -19.59 0.71
CA LEU A 229 23.15 -18.56 1.73
C LEU A 229 24.08 -18.97 2.87
N LYS A 230 24.10 -20.25 3.24
CA LYS A 230 24.99 -20.77 4.28
C LYS A 230 26.44 -20.74 3.81
N GLU A 231 26.70 -21.25 2.61
CA GLU A 231 28.01 -21.23 1.99
C GLU A 231 28.54 -19.81 1.82
N ALA A 232 27.66 -18.87 1.44
CA ALA A 232 28.02 -17.45 1.35
C ALA A 232 28.39 -16.84 2.72
N GLU A 233 27.69 -17.20 3.81
CA GLU A 233 28.11 -16.78 5.16
C GLU A 233 29.47 -17.38 5.55
N GLU A 234 29.71 -18.66 5.25
CA GLU A 234 30.98 -19.36 5.53
C GLU A 234 32.15 -18.77 4.74
N LYS A 235 31.91 -18.32 3.50
CA LYS A 235 32.90 -17.66 2.62
C LYS A 235 32.98 -16.14 2.79
N HIS A 236 32.28 -15.56 3.76
CA HIS A 236 32.20 -14.10 3.97
C HIS A 236 31.75 -13.29 2.75
N MET A 237 30.91 -13.87 1.89
CA MET A 237 30.36 -13.21 0.71
C MET A 237 29.22 -12.25 1.10
N GLY A 238 29.23 -11.05 0.53
CA GLY A 238 28.16 -10.06 0.72
C GLY A 238 26.97 -10.25 -0.23
N TRP A 239 27.18 -10.98 -1.33
CA TRP A 239 26.25 -11.08 -2.45
C TRP A 239 26.17 -12.50 -2.99
N ILE A 240 24.99 -12.86 -3.50
CA ILE A 240 24.73 -14.03 -4.32
C ILE A 240 23.93 -13.55 -5.53
N ASP A 241 24.33 -13.98 -6.72
CA ASP A 241 23.63 -13.71 -7.96
C ASP A 241 23.63 -14.97 -8.81
N VAL A 242 22.48 -15.64 -8.92
CA VAL A 242 22.37 -16.94 -9.59
C VAL A 242 21.16 -16.97 -10.52
N PHE A 243 21.35 -17.55 -11.69
CA PHE A 243 20.28 -17.82 -12.64
C PHE A 243 19.77 -19.25 -12.48
N GLY A 244 18.48 -19.44 -12.74
CA GLY A 244 17.86 -20.76 -12.78
C GLY A 244 16.44 -20.67 -13.30
N PHE A 245 15.63 -21.65 -12.91
CA PHE A 245 14.25 -21.77 -13.34
C PHE A 245 13.32 -21.92 -12.15
N CYS A 246 12.10 -21.37 -12.27
CA CYS A 246 11.02 -21.69 -11.35
C CYS A 246 9.87 -22.36 -12.11
N ARG A 247 9.12 -23.20 -11.40
CA ARG A 247 8.07 -24.05 -11.98
C ARG A 247 6.75 -23.85 -11.25
N TYR A 248 5.65 -23.77 -12.00
CA TYR A 248 4.29 -23.77 -11.46
C TYR A 248 3.28 -24.25 -12.51
N LYS A 249 2.42 -25.21 -12.14
CA LYS A 249 1.37 -25.77 -13.01
C LYS A 249 1.87 -26.11 -14.43
N GLY A 250 2.98 -26.84 -14.52
CA GLY A 250 3.57 -27.28 -15.80
C GLY A 250 4.33 -26.19 -16.57
N LYS A 251 4.27 -24.92 -16.14
CA LYS A 251 5.07 -23.84 -16.74
C LYS A 251 6.42 -23.75 -16.06
N THR A 252 7.47 -23.57 -16.86
CA THR A 252 8.84 -23.32 -16.42
C THR A 252 9.30 -22.00 -17.00
N VAL A 253 9.84 -21.11 -16.17
CA VAL A 253 10.36 -19.79 -16.60
C VAL A 253 11.72 -19.53 -15.98
N SER A 254 12.57 -18.82 -16.71
CA SER A 254 13.85 -18.34 -16.20
C SER A 254 13.64 -17.33 -15.08
N VAL A 255 14.50 -17.40 -14.08
CA VAL A 255 14.50 -16.49 -12.93
C VAL A 255 15.93 -16.23 -12.49
N ARG A 256 16.21 -15.00 -12.06
CA ARG A 256 17.45 -14.61 -11.42
C ARG A 256 17.19 -14.41 -9.94
N VAL A 257 18.07 -14.93 -9.08
CA VAL A 257 18.01 -14.78 -7.63
C VAL A 257 19.17 -13.91 -7.19
N ILE A 258 18.84 -12.79 -6.54
CA ILE A 258 19.81 -11.86 -5.97
C ILE A 258 19.64 -11.89 -4.46
N ALA A 259 20.70 -12.20 -3.72
CA ALA A 259 20.72 -12.12 -2.27
C ALA A 259 21.82 -11.17 -1.79
N HIS A 260 21.47 -10.32 -0.83
CA HIS A 260 22.41 -9.38 -0.21
C HIS A 260 22.40 -9.53 1.31
N ARG A 261 23.59 -9.63 1.89
CA ARG A 261 23.78 -9.74 3.34
C ARG A 261 23.49 -8.39 4.00
N LEU A 262 22.65 -8.41 5.02
CA LEU A 262 22.39 -7.21 5.82
C LEU A 262 23.61 -6.88 6.70
N PRO A 263 23.85 -5.60 7.03
CA PRO A 263 24.87 -5.23 8.01
C PRO A 263 24.60 -5.90 9.37
N ASP A 264 25.65 -6.28 10.11
CA ASP A 264 25.53 -7.10 11.33
C ASP A 264 24.57 -6.52 12.37
N GLY A 265 24.60 -5.19 12.56
CA GLY A 265 23.67 -4.50 13.45
C GLY A 265 22.19 -4.67 13.05
N GLN A 266 21.91 -4.81 11.76
CA GLN A 266 20.57 -5.09 11.26
C GLN A 266 20.22 -6.58 11.33
N VAL A 267 21.18 -7.47 11.05
CA VAL A 267 21.03 -8.92 11.21
C VAL A 267 20.63 -9.26 12.64
N ALA A 268 21.34 -8.72 13.64
CA ALA A 268 21.06 -8.94 15.05
C ALA A 268 19.64 -8.47 15.42
N LYS A 269 19.22 -7.31 14.92
CA LYS A 269 17.86 -6.77 15.15
C LYS A 269 16.79 -7.61 14.48
N ALA A 270 17.01 -8.09 13.25
CA ALA A 270 16.09 -8.94 12.52
C ALA A 270 15.92 -10.31 13.22
N ARG A 271 17.04 -10.94 13.61
CA ARG A 271 17.06 -12.18 14.40
C ARG A 271 16.31 -12.01 15.72
N LYS A 272 16.64 -10.98 16.51
CA LYS A 272 15.95 -10.66 17.77
C LYS A 272 14.44 -10.47 17.61
N ARG A 273 14.01 -9.76 16.56
CA ARG A 273 12.57 -9.56 16.26
C ARG A 273 11.87 -10.89 15.94
N LYS A 274 12.48 -11.74 15.11
CA LYS A 274 11.91 -13.06 14.77
C LYS A 274 11.84 -13.97 15.99
N THR A 275 12.89 -14.04 16.80
CA THR A 275 12.91 -14.86 18.03
C THR A 275 11.83 -14.41 19.02
N ARG A 276 11.67 -13.09 19.23
CA ARG A 276 10.60 -12.55 20.08
C ARG A 276 9.20 -12.91 19.55
N LYS A 277 8.99 -12.82 18.23
CA LYS A 277 7.71 -13.18 17.60
C LYS A 277 7.42 -14.68 17.73
N ALA A 278 8.43 -15.52 17.54
CA ALA A 278 8.31 -16.97 17.68
C ALA A 278 7.97 -17.36 19.13
N SER A 279 8.67 -16.76 20.12
CA SER A 279 8.37 -16.93 21.54
C SER A 279 6.96 -16.48 21.90
N LYS A 280 6.52 -15.30 21.44
CA LYS A 280 5.16 -14.80 21.66
C LYS A 280 4.08 -15.74 21.09
N ASN A 281 4.39 -16.40 19.97
CA ASN A 281 3.49 -17.34 19.32
C ASN A 281 3.73 -18.81 19.74
N GLN A 282 4.51 -19.04 20.80
CA GLN A 282 4.86 -20.36 21.33
C GLN A 282 5.38 -21.33 20.26
N HIS A 283 6.17 -20.82 19.32
CA HIS A 283 6.72 -21.58 18.20
C HIS A 283 8.26 -21.63 18.29
N ARG A 284 8.85 -22.80 18.00
CA ARG A 284 10.30 -22.96 17.95
C ARG A 284 10.85 -22.45 16.61
N ILE A 285 11.73 -21.46 16.65
CA ILE A 285 12.35 -20.92 15.44
C ILE A 285 13.40 -21.87 14.87
N GLN A 286 13.38 -22.09 13.56
CA GLN A 286 14.34 -22.93 12.85
C GLN A 286 15.60 -22.14 12.49
N ALA A 287 16.76 -22.81 12.46
CA ALA A 287 18.06 -22.21 12.12
C ALA A 287 18.04 -21.52 10.74
N GLU A 288 17.43 -22.17 9.74
CA GLU A 288 17.25 -21.64 8.37
C GLU A 288 16.47 -20.31 8.36
N THR A 289 15.51 -20.15 9.28
CA THR A 289 14.71 -18.91 9.39
C THR A 289 15.53 -17.75 9.96
N LEU A 290 16.51 -18.06 10.82
CA LEU A 290 17.47 -17.11 11.38
C LEU A 290 18.58 -16.77 10.38
N LEU A 291 19.04 -17.75 9.60
CA LEU A 291 19.93 -17.55 8.46
C LEU A 291 19.29 -16.56 7.48
N GLY A 292 18.10 -16.87 6.96
CA GLY A 292 17.37 -15.98 6.05
C GLY A 292 16.93 -14.64 6.66
N ALA A 293 17.05 -14.45 7.99
CA ALA A 293 16.83 -13.14 8.60
C ALA A 293 18.02 -12.18 8.42
N GLY A 294 19.21 -12.73 8.13
CA GLY A 294 20.41 -11.95 7.84
C GLY A 294 20.52 -11.47 6.39
N TRP A 295 19.59 -11.88 5.52
CA TRP A 295 19.66 -11.64 4.09
C TRP A 295 18.39 -10.97 3.56
N ILE A 296 18.54 -10.14 2.54
CA ILE A 296 17.46 -9.80 1.62
C ILE A 296 17.64 -10.69 0.40
N THR A 297 16.66 -11.54 0.10
CA THR A 297 16.65 -12.41 -1.08
C THR A 297 15.50 -12.03 -1.99
N LEU A 298 15.83 -11.70 -3.24
CA LEU A 298 14.92 -11.27 -4.29
C LEU A 298 14.97 -12.27 -5.44
N VAL A 299 13.82 -12.51 -6.06
CA VAL A 299 13.73 -13.12 -7.39
C VAL A 299 13.36 -12.04 -8.39
N THR A 300 13.97 -12.08 -9.56
CA THR A 300 13.73 -11.11 -10.63
C THR A 300 13.69 -11.77 -12.00
N SER A 301 12.93 -11.17 -12.92
CA SER A 301 12.97 -11.51 -14.35
C SER A 301 14.00 -10.68 -15.13
N LEU A 302 14.55 -9.63 -14.51
CA LEU A 302 15.55 -8.77 -15.11
C LEU A 302 16.83 -9.56 -15.43
N GLY A 303 17.34 -9.39 -16.65
CA GLY A 303 18.53 -10.09 -17.12
C GLY A 303 19.82 -9.50 -16.57
N ALA A 304 20.96 -9.99 -17.06
CA ALA A 304 22.29 -9.60 -16.61
C ALA A 304 22.64 -8.12 -16.93
N GLU A 305 21.88 -7.48 -17.81
CA GLU A 305 22.02 -6.07 -18.17
C GLU A 305 21.70 -5.11 -17.00
N TYR A 306 21.03 -5.58 -15.95
CA TYR A 306 20.77 -4.82 -14.73
C TYR A 306 21.69 -5.31 -13.59
N CYS A 307 22.37 -4.40 -12.88
CA CYS A 307 23.22 -4.83 -11.78
C CYS A 307 22.39 -5.17 -10.52
N GLY A 308 22.93 -6.06 -9.67
CA GLY A 308 22.22 -6.52 -8.47
C GLY A 308 21.98 -5.40 -7.45
N GLU A 309 22.91 -4.44 -7.39
CA GLU A 309 22.89 -3.25 -6.55
C GLU A 309 21.74 -2.31 -6.94
N GLU A 310 21.52 -2.06 -8.23
CA GLU A 310 20.41 -1.25 -8.75
C GLU A 310 19.06 -1.88 -8.40
N ILE A 311 18.93 -3.19 -8.60
CA ILE A 311 17.71 -3.94 -8.27
C ILE A 311 17.43 -3.85 -6.77
N LEU A 312 18.46 -4.03 -5.93
CA LEU A 312 18.32 -3.91 -4.49
C LEU A 312 17.99 -2.47 -4.07
N HIS A 313 18.62 -1.47 -4.69
CA HIS A 313 18.36 -0.06 -4.45
C HIS A 313 16.90 0.27 -4.75
N LEU A 314 16.40 -0.12 -5.93
CA LEU A 314 15.02 0.08 -6.33
C LEU A 314 14.06 -0.64 -5.36
N TYR A 315 14.36 -1.88 -4.97
CA TYR A 315 13.53 -2.64 -4.05
C TYR A 315 13.37 -1.95 -2.68
N ARG A 316 14.34 -1.12 -2.25
CA ARG A 316 14.18 -0.33 -1.02
C ARG A 316 12.95 0.57 -1.13
N SER A 317 12.72 1.22 -2.27
CA SER A 317 11.58 2.13 -2.50
C SER A 317 10.19 1.51 -2.28
N ARG A 318 10.08 0.17 -2.17
CA ARG A 318 8.85 -0.51 -1.74
C ARG A 318 8.36 -0.03 -0.36
N TRP A 319 9.21 0.49 0.52
CA TRP A 319 8.76 1.03 1.81
C TRP A 319 7.71 2.15 1.69
N GLN A 320 7.61 2.82 0.54
CA GLN A 320 6.65 3.89 0.29
C GLN A 320 5.19 3.40 0.33
N VAL A 321 4.87 2.21 -0.19
CA VAL A 321 3.50 1.68 -0.13
C VAL A 321 3.11 1.27 1.30
N GLU A 322 4.06 0.78 2.11
CA GLU A 322 3.81 0.54 3.53
C GLU A 322 3.49 1.84 4.28
N LEU A 323 4.15 2.92 3.89
CA LEU A 323 3.95 4.24 4.46
C LEU A 323 2.52 4.74 4.24
N LEU A 324 2.03 4.54 3.01
CA LEU A 324 0.65 4.83 2.63
C LEU A 324 -0.33 4.04 3.49
N PHE A 325 -0.13 2.73 3.66
CA PHE A 325 -0.97 1.89 4.52
C PHE A 325 -0.85 2.24 6.01
N LYS A 326 0.33 2.62 6.51
CA LYS A 326 0.51 3.05 7.90
C LYS A 326 -0.28 4.32 8.17
N ARG A 327 -0.21 5.31 7.29
CA ARG A 327 -0.95 6.57 7.42
C ARG A 327 -2.45 6.32 7.36
N PHE A 328 -2.88 5.48 6.42
CA PHE A 328 -4.26 5.02 6.32
C PHE A 328 -4.79 4.42 7.63
N LYS A 329 -4.00 3.58 8.30
CA LYS A 329 -4.38 2.95 9.58
C LYS A 329 -4.25 3.87 10.80
N GLN A 330 -3.41 4.90 10.76
CA GLN A 330 -3.14 5.78 11.90
C GLN A 330 -4.14 6.93 12.00
N ASN A 331 -4.58 7.49 10.87
CA ASN A 331 -5.40 8.70 10.87
C ASN A 331 -6.88 8.44 11.19
N PHE A 332 -7.30 7.18 11.25
CA PHE A 332 -8.67 6.85 11.54
C PHE A 332 -8.81 5.55 12.33
N SER A 333 -9.91 5.45 13.07
CA SER A 333 -10.50 4.18 13.48
C SER A 333 -11.08 3.38 12.29
N ILE A 334 -10.47 3.49 11.10
CA ILE A 334 -10.73 2.67 9.91
C ILE A 334 -10.10 1.31 10.13
N HIS A 335 -10.63 0.62 11.12
CA HIS A 335 -10.52 -0.82 11.15
C HIS A 335 -11.81 -1.42 10.62
N THR A 336 -12.81 -0.63 10.23
CA THR A 336 -14.14 -1.13 9.91
C THR A 336 -14.82 -0.43 8.73
N ILE A 337 -15.12 -1.19 7.67
CA ILE A 337 -15.94 -0.78 6.52
C ILE A 337 -17.40 -1.23 6.71
N LYS A 338 -18.37 -0.50 6.15
CA LYS A 338 -19.77 -0.97 6.06
C LYS A 338 -19.93 -2.02 4.95
N ALA A 339 -20.77 -3.01 5.16
CA ALA A 339 -21.04 -4.02 4.12
C ALA A 339 -21.57 -3.35 2.84
N GLY A 340 -20.95 -3.65 1.69
CA GLY A 340 -21.26 -3.01 0.41
C GLY A 340 -20.61 -3.72 -0.78
N SER A 341 -20.80 -3.16 -1.99
CA SER A 341 -20.18 -3.66 -3.22
C SER A 341 -18.68 -3.32 -3.27
N SER A 342 -17.93 -3.94 -4.20
CA SER A 342 -16.51 -3.62 -4.42
C SER A 342 -16.29 -2.14 -4.76
N ALA A 343 -17.14 -1.55 -5.62
CA ALA A 343 -17.07 -0.13 -5.97
C ALA A 343 -17.36 0.80 -4.78
N TYR A 344 -18.26 0.39 -3.86
CA TYR A 344 -18.49 1.10 -2.61
C TYR A 344 -17.23 1.06 -1.72
N ALA A 345 -16.66 -0.13 -1.51
CA ALA A 345 -15.47 -0.29 -0.68
C ALA A 345 -14.26 0.48 -1.25
N GLU A 346 -14.11 0.47 -2.58
CA GLU A 346 -13.08 1.26 -3.26
C GLU A 346 -13.28 2.77 -3.03
N THR A 347 -14.49 3.28 -3.23
CA THR A 347 -14.81 4.70 -3.01
C THR A 347 -14.53 5.11 -1.56
N GLU A 348 -14.98 4.32 -0.59
CA GLU A 348 -14.76 4.60 0.83
C GLU A 348 -13.26 4.61 1.17
N THR A 349 -12.50 3.66 0.62
CA THR A 349 -11.05 3.60 0.76
C THR A 349 -10.36 4.83 0.16
N LEU A 350 -10.77 5.24 -1.04
CA LEU A 350 -10.21 6.41 -1.72
C LEU A 350 -10.44 7.69 -0.92
N LEU A 351 -11.65 7.89 -0.39
CA LEU A 351 -11.98 9.03 0.47
C LEU A 351 -11.10 9.04 1.71
N TRP A 352 -10.98 7.91 2.39
CA TRP A 352 -10.13 7.79 3.56
C TRP A 352 -8.64 8.05 3.29
N LEU A 353 -8.14 7.62 2.14
CA LEU A 353 -6.77 7.93 1.71
C LEU A 353 -6.60 9.43 1.43
N ILE A 354 -7.58 10.09 0.82
CA ILE A 354 -7.54 11.54 0.61
C ILE A 354 -7.53 12.28 1.95
N ILE A 355 -8.43 11.92 2.87
CA ILE A 355 -8.49 12.56 4.20
C ILE A 355 -7.17 12.29 4.95
N SER A 356 -6.62 11.07 4.85
CA SER A 356 -5.33 10.71 5.44
C SER A 356 -4.20 11.59 4.92
N SER A 357 -4.12 11.79 3.61
CA SER A 357 -3.07 12.56 2.94
C SER A 357 -3.09 14.03 3.32
N SER A 358 -4.27 14.57 3.61
CA SER A 358 -4.51 15.98 3.87
C SER A 358 -4.36 16.39 5.35
N ALA A 359 -4.28 15.43 6.28
CA ALA A 359 -4.11 15.74 7.71
C ALA A 359 -2.72 16.33 8.03
N PRO A 360 -2.63 17.41 8.87
CA PRO A 360 -1.36 18.08 9.18
C PRO A 360 -0.35 17.16 9.89
N ARG A 361 0.94 17.45 9.70
CA ARG A 361 2.11 16.67 10.13
C ARG A 361 2.35 16.65 11.65
N SER A 362 1.33 16.60 12.50
CA SER A 362 1.46 16.61 13.96
C SER A 362 1.87 15.25 14.52
N ARG A 363 2.96 14.69 13.99
CA ARG A 363 4.00 13.90 14.64
C ARG A 363 4.96 13.41 13.56
N PRO A 364 6.29 13.62 13.70
CA PRO A 364 7.22 12.87 12.89
C PRO A 364 6.98 11.40 13.22
N VAL A 365 6.57 10.61 12.22
CA VAL A 365 6.84 9.19 12.28
C VAL A 365 8.35 9.12 12.46
N ARG A 366 8.81 8.77 13.68
CA ARG A 366 10.21 8.46 13.94
C ARG A 366 10.57 7.28 13.04
N PHE A 367 11.01 7.58 11.83
CA PHE A 367 11.80 6.70 10.98
C PHE A 367 13.20 6.64 11.58
N ALA A 368 13.33 5.97 12.71
CA ALA A 368 14.58 5.29 13.02
C ALA A 368 14.55 3.99 12.23
N TYR A 369 15.68 3.63 11.61
CA TYR A 369 15.90 2.54 10.66
C TYR A 369 15.70 2.98 9.19
N TRP A 370 16.84 3.35 8.58
CA TRP A 370 17.11 3.60 7.16
C TRP A 370 17.38 5.04 6.68
N ARG A 371 17.93 5.93 7.54
CA ARG A 371 18.80 7.01 7.03
C ARG A 371 20.26 6.65 7.28
N LEU A 372 21.01 6.58 6.18
CA LEU A 372 22.46 6.77 6.16
C LEU A 372 22.78 8.19 6.63
N ASP A 373 23.87 8.31 7.39
CA ASP A 373 24.30 9.47 8.16
C ASP A 373 24.47 10.77 7.37
N LYS A 374 24.20 11.89 8.05
CA LYS A 374 25.07 13.07 8.04
C LYS A 374 24.97 13.78 9.39
N ARG A 375 26.00 13.62 10.22
CA ARG A 375 26.80 14.68 10.90
C ARG A 375 27.50 14.10 12.13
N ASN A 376 28.76 13.71 11.94
CA ASN A 376 29.76 13.83 12.99
C ASN A 376 30.21 15.28 13.02
N SER A 377 30.28 15.88 14.22
CA SER A 377 31.33 16.79 14.71
C SER A 377 30.85 17.50 15.98
N ALA A 378 31.76 17.59 16.96
CA ALA A 378 31.71 18.37 18.21
C ALA A 378 31.11 17.70 19.46
N SER A 379 31.88 16.72 19.97
CA SER A 379 32.43 16.65 21.34
C SER A 379 32.07 17.75 22.37
N ALA A 380 31.69 17.33 23.58
CA ALA A 380 32.50 17.39 24.82
C ALA A 380 31.69 17.74 26.10
N VAL A 381 32.15 17.14 27.23
CA VAL A 381 31.97 17.60 28.63
C VAL A 381 30.60 17.27 29.28
N ARG A 382 30.42 16.69 30.48
CA ARG A 382 31.22 16.05 31.57
C ARG A 382 30.17 15.24 32.39
N VAL A 383 30.48 14.01 32.82
CA VAL A 383 30.92 13.60 34.18
C VAL A 383 29.88 13.86 35.29
N SER A 384 29.63 12.75 36.00
CA SER A 384 28.96 12.52 37.28
C SER A 384 28.99 13.64 38.33
N HIS A 385 27.92 13.73 39.14
CA HIS A 385 27.89 13.37 40.58
C HIS A 385 26.53 13.76 41.18
N SER A 386 26.10 12.96 42.17
CA SER A 386 24.93 13.12 43.08
C SER A 386 23.53 12.86 42.51
#